data_AF-A0A8T3KQY7-F1
#
_entry.id   AF-A0A8T3KQY7-F1
#
_cell.length_a   1.000
_cell.length_b   1.000
_cell.length_c   1.000
_cell.angle_alpha   90.00
_cell.angle_beta   90.00
_cell.angle_gamma   90.00
#
_symmetry.space_group_name_H-M   'P 1'
#
loop_
_entity.id
_entity.type
_entity.pdbx_description
1 polymer ?
#
loop_
_entity_poly.entity_id
_entity_poly.type
_entity_poly.pdbx_seq_one_letter_code
_entity_poly.pdbx_strand_id
1 'polypeptide(L)'
;MNDDYYLWGVSFYCPVCGRSQIPAEEMTGMFPNYICKNCEKKEREMKKLAILNTSIITAEGDYSLRQISLEQAQKLAQENEILSAVGHQSTADILTEILGVPVPLNRIVFEQELGQKALVFKLNGRPPEGKILSRAEIEQIGYKFQLLTREG
;
A
#
# COMPACT_ATOMS: atom_id res chain seq x y z
N MET A 1 17.82 40.16 -4.66
CA MET A 1 16.75 40.02 -3.65
C MET A 1 16.19 38.61 -3.84
N ASN A 2 16.97 37.61 -3.46
CA ASN A 2 16.96 36.93 -2.14
C ASN A 2 16.08 35.67 -2.29
N ASP A 3 16.53 34.43 -2.12
CA ASP A 3 17.63 33.95 -1.29
C ASP A 3 18.30 32.71 -1.93
N ASP A 4 19.59 32.86 -2.24
CA ASP A 4 20.53 31.75 -2.19
C ASP A 4 20.59 31.28 -0.73
N TYR A 5 19.78 30.29 -0.35
CA TYR A 5 20.00 29.55 0.88
C TYR A 5 21.25 28.68 0.69
N TYR A 6 22.40 29.32 0.90
CA TYR A 6 23.69 28.66 1.10
C TYR A 6 23.57 27.68 2.27
N LEU A 7 23.43 26.39 1.95
CA LEU A 7 23.47 25.26 2.90
C LEU A 7 24.91 24.93 3.32
N TRP A 8 25.73 25.93 3.62
CA TRP A 8 27.06 25.69 4.21
C TRP A 8 26.89 25.42 5.71
N GLY A 9 26.78 24.14 6.09
CA GLY A 9 26.85 23.68 7.47
C GLY A 9 25.65 22.88 8.00
N VAL A 10 24.61 22.66 7.19
CA VAL A 10 23.45 21.85 7.61
C VAL A 10 23.75 20.38 7.34
N SER A 11 24.01 19.64 8.42
CA SER A 11 24.19 18.20 8.35
C SER A 11 22.85 17.51 8.16
N PHE A 12 22.63 16.88 7.00
CA PHE A 12 21.45 16.06 6.76
C PHE A 12 21.66 14.65 7.27
N TYR A 13 20.63 14.13 7.94
CA TYR A 13 20.57 12.73 8.33
C TYR A 13 19.97 11.93 7.18
N CYS A 14 20.65 10.86 6.76
CA CYS A 14 20.07 9.90 5.85
C CYS A 14 19.05 9.03 6.59
N PRO A 15 17.74 9.09 6.30
CA PRO A 15 16.77 8.17 6.91
C PRO A 15 16.97 6.72 6.44
N VAL A 16 17.80 6.48 5.41
CA VAL A 16 18.04 5.15 4.83
C VAL A 16 19.23 4.45 5.49
N CYS A 17 20.41 5.07 5.48
CA CYS A 17 21.62 4.44 6.04
C CYS A 17 22.00 4.94 7.43
N GLY A 18 21.26 5.90 7.98
CA GLY A 18 21.51 6.45 9.31
C GLY A 18 22.78 7.27 9.45
N ARG A 19 23.48 7.60 8.34
CA ARG A 19 24.60 8.54 8.38
C ARG A 19 24.06 9.92 8.73
N SER A 20 24.44 10.41 9.90
CA SER A 20 24.45 11.83 10.19
C SER A 20 25.54 12.48 9.35
N GLN A 21 25.22 13.58 8.66
CA GLN A 21 26.15 14.42 7.90
C GLN A 21 26.49 13.91 6.48
N ILE A 22 25.49 13.83 5.59
CA ILE A 22 25.75 13.66 4.16
C ILE A 22 26.14 15.01 3.53
N PRO A 23 27.28 15.12 2.81
CA PRO A 23 27.63 16.32 2.05
C PRO A 23 26.59 16.62 0.96
N ALA A 24 26.25 17.89 0.72
CA ALA A 24 25.25 18.27 -0.29
C ALA A 24 25.61 17.78 -1.72
N GLU A 25 26.90 17.66 -2.01
CA GLU A 25 27.44 17.12 -3.26
C GLU A 25 27.12 15.63 -3.47
N GLU A 26 26.92 14.89 -2.37
CA GLU A 26 26.49 13.49 -2.35
C GLU A 26 24.95 13.34 -2.29
N MET A 27 24.20 14.44 -2.50
CA MET A 27 22.75 14.45 -2.46
C MET A 27 22.18 14.80 -3.85
N THR A 28 21.09 14.15 -4.26
CA THR A 28 20.32 14.49 -5.47
C THR A 28 18.87 14.78 -5.09
N GLY A 29 18.27 15.84 -5.66
CA GLY A 29 16.87 16.22 -5.43
C GLY A 29 16.71 17.69 -5.01
N MET A 30 15.46 18.10 -4.77
CA MET A 30 15.10 19.41 -4.21
C MET A 30 14.45 19.18 -2.85
N PHE A 31 14.78 20.01 -1.85
CA PHE A 31 14.23 19.91 -0.48
C PHE A 31 12.71 19.66 -0.50
N PRO A 32 12.17 18.68 0.25
CA PRO A 32 12.82 17.75 1.19
C PRO A 32 13.24 16.38 0.60
N ASN A 33 13.21 16.21 -0.73
CA ASN A 33 13.32 14.90 -1.39
C ASN A 33 14.76 14.47 -1.73
N TYR A 34 15.74 14.74 -0.86
CA TYR A 34 17.13 14.36 -1.18
C TYR A 34 17.42 12.88 -0.97
N ILE A 35 18.21 12.33 -1.88
CA ILE A 35 18.66 10.94 -1.88
C ILE A 35 20.19 10.91 -1.78
N CYS A 36 20.72 10.05 -0.92
CA CYS A 36 22.16 9.82 -0.77
C CYS A 36 22.70 9.04 -1.99
N LYS A 37 23.66 9.63 -2.72
CA LYS A 37 24.34 9.02 -3.88
C LYS A 37 25.10 7.74 -3.53
N ASN A 38 25.54 7.59 -2.27
CA ASN A 38 26.26 6.39 -1.80
C ASN A 38 25.33 5.22 -1.42
N CYS A 39 24.01 5.45 -1.32
CA CYS A 39 23.02 4.41 -1.03
C CYS A 39 22.35 3.92 -2.32
N GLU A 40 23.11 3.81 -3.42
CA GLU A 40 22.59 3.44 -4.73
C GLU A 40 21.70 2.19 -4.63
N LYS A 41 20.39 2.42 -4.81
CA LYS A 41 19.31 1.43 -4.94
C LYS A 41 18.91 0.67 -3.66
N LYS A 42 18.42 1.43 -2.69
CA LYS A 42 17.02 1.19 -2.31
C LYS A 42 16.26 2.49 -2.50
N GLU A 43 15.92 2.79 -3.76
CA GLU A 43 14.54 3.25 -3.93
C GLU A 43 13.72 2.22 -3.14
N ARG A 44 13.06 2.66 -2.07
CA ARG A 44 11.94 1.86 -1.60
C ARG A 44 11.01 1.87 -2.79
N GLU A 45 11.17 0.90 -3.68
CA GLU A 45 10.25 0.63 -4.76
C GLU A 45 8.92 0.52 -4.02
N MET A 46 8.12 1.58 -4.11
CA MET A 46 6.86 1.63 -3.38
C MET A 46 5.96 0.68 -4.14
N LYS A 47 6.03 -0.58 -3.75
CA LYS A 47 5.23 -1.64 -4.35
C LYS A 47 3.79 -1.21 -4.27
N LYS A 48 3.07 -1.39 -5.37
CA LYS A 48 1.65 -1.08 -5.45
C LYS A 48 0.93 -1.75 -4.29
N LEU A 49 -0.01 -1.02 -3.69
CA LEU A 49 -0.88 -1.57 -2.66
C LEU A 49 -1.81 -2.58 -3.33
N ALA A 50 -1.64 -3.86 -2.98
CA ALA A 50 -2.50 -4.89 -3.52
C ALA A 50 -3.90 -4.81 -2.89
N ILE A 51 -4.95 -5.12 -3.66
CA ILE A 51 -6.34 -5.21 -3.15
C ILE A 51 -6.82 -6.65 -3.30
N LEU A 52 -7.15 -7.27 -2.16
CA LEU A 52 -7.58 -8.66 -2.09
C LEU A 52 -9.00 -8.75 -1.53
N ASN A 53 -9.78 -9.71 -2.04
CA ASN A 53 -11.14 -9.99 -1.57
C ASN A 53 -11.20 -11.04 -0.44
N THR A 54 -10.06 -11.54 0.03
CA THR A 54 -9.94 -12.45 1.17
C THR A 54 -8.52 -12.43 1.74
N SER A 55 -8.35 -12.89 2.98
CA SER A 55 -7.02 -13.05 3.59
C SER A 55 -6.36 -14.32 3.02
N ILE A 56 -5.63 -14.18 1.93
CA ILE A 56 -4.88 -15.27 1.31
C ILE A 56 -3.39 -14.96 1.37
N ILE A 57 -2.60 -15.95 1.75
CA ILE A 57 -1.14 -15.92 1.65
C ILE A 57 -0.79 -16.44 0.25
N THR A 58 -0.11 -15.62 -0.54
CA THR A 58 0.14 -15.92 -1.96
C THR A 58 1.59 -16.21 -2.30
N ALA A 59 2.50 -16.05 -1.34
CA ALA A 59 3.90 -16.45 -1.43
C ALA A 59 4.34 -17.03 -0.08
N GLU A 60 5.41 -17.82 -0.08
CA GLU A 60 6.00 -18.32 1.17
C GLU A 60 6.69 -17.17 1.93
N GLY A 61 6.60 -17.19 3.25
CA GLY A 61 7.23 -16.18 4.09
C GLY A 61 6.51 -15.92 5.40
N ASP A 62 7.00 -14.91 6.11
CA ASP A 62 6.43 -14.38 7.34
C ASP A 62 5.51 -13.18 7.03
N TYR A 63 4.35 -13.15 7.67
CA TYR A 63 3.33 -12.14 7.41
C TYR A 63 2.77 -11.54 8.70
N SER A 64 2.60 -10.22 8.70
CA SER A 64 1.77 -9.54 9.68
C SER A 64 0.40 -9.23 9.09
N LEU A 65 -0.65 -9.56 9.85
CA LEU A 65 -2.03 -9.26 9.51
C LEU A 65 -2.67 -8.52 10.67
N ARG A 66 -3.17 -7.31 10.40
CA ARG A 66 -3.91 -6.53 11.40
C ARG A 66 -5.19 -5.97 10.83
N GLN A 67 -6.23 -5.90 11.65
CA GLN A 67 -7.45 -5.18 11.28
C GLN A 67 -7.17 -3.67 11.24
N ILE A 68 -7.78 -2.97 10.28
CA ILE A 68 -7.71 -1.52 10.15
C ILE A 68 -9.12 -0.93 10.02
N SER A 69 -9.27 0.35 10.34
CA SER A 69 -10.54 1.05 10.13
C SER A 69 -10.80 1.31 8.63
N LEU A 70 -12.06 1.59 8.28
CA LEU A 70 -12.42 2.00 6.93
C LEU A 70 -11.65 3.28 6.51
N GLU A 71 -11.55 4.26 7.41
CA GLU A 71 -10.80 5.50 7.16
C GLU A 71 -9.32 5.22 6.84
N GLN A 72 -8.68 4.31 7.58
CA GLN A 72 -7.32 3.89 7.30
C GLN A 72 -7.20 3.18 5.95
N ALA A 73 -8.17 2.34 5.60
CA ALA A 73 -8.22 1.66 4.30
C ALA A 73 -8.36 2.66 3.14
N GLN A 74 -9.28 3.62 3.25
CA GLN A 74 -9.47 4.70 2.28
C GLN A 74 -8.18 5.52 2.10
N LYS A 75 -7.58 5.95 3.22
CA LYS A 75 -6.32 6.70 3.19
C LYS A 75 -5.21 5.93 2.49
N LEU A 76 -5.02 4.64 2.81
CA LEU A 76 -4.04 3.79 2.14
C LEU A 76 -4.30 3.68 0.64
N ALA A 77 -5.55 3.50 0.24
CA ALA A 77 -5.93 3.36 -1.16
C ALA A 77 -5.76 4.68 -1.96
N GLN A 78 -5.93 5.83 -1.32
CA GLN A 78 -5.72 7.15 -1.94
C GLN A 78 -4.24 7.55 -2.02
N GLU A 79 -3.42 7.16 -1.03
CA GLU A 79 -2.01 7.53 -0.94
C GLU A 79 -1.07 6.62 -1.75
N ASN A 80 -1.57 5.49 -2.26
CA ASN A 80 -0.75 4.48 -2.94
C ASN A 80 -1.33 4.14 -4.31
N GLU A 81 -0.46 3.80 -5.26
CA GLU A 81 -0.91 3.17 -6.50
C GLU A 81 -1.45 1.77 -6.19
N ILE A 82 -2.61 1.44 -6.77
CA ILE A 82 -3.34 0.20 -6.48
C ILE A 82 -3.03 -0.88 -7.52
N LEU A 83 -2.82 -2.10 -7.02
CA LEU A 83 -2.87 -3.33 -7.81
C LEU A 83 -4.07 -4.18 -7.36
N SER A 84 -5.18 -4.11 -8.09
CA SER A 84 -6.32 -4.99 -7.81
C SER A 84 -5.99 -6.43 -8.17
N ALA A 85 -6.33 -7.37 -7.29
CA ALA A 85 -6.41 -8.80 -7.59
C ALA A 85 -7.80 -9.34 -7.20
N VAL A 86 -8.83 -8.51 -7.42
CA VAL A 86 -10.23 -8.86 -7.16
C VAL A 86 -10.81 -9.58 -8.36
N GLY A 87 -11.35 -10.79 -8.15
CA GLY A 87 -11.86 -11.66 -9.21
C GLY A 87 -13.37 -11.55 -9.51
N HIS A 88 -14.13 -10.77 -8.74
CA HIS A 88 -15.58 -10.61 -8.89
C HIS A 88 -15.95 -9.14 -9.14
N GLN A 89 -16.76 -8.89 -10.18
CA GLN A 89 -17.11 -7.51 -10.57
C GLN A 89 -17.86 -6.79 -9.45
N SER A 90 -18.84 -7.45 -8.82
CA SER A 90 -19.59 -6.86 -7.72
C SER A 90 -18.70 -6.44 -6.55
N THR A 91 -17.67 -7.23 -6.22
CA THR A 91 -16.71 -6.87 -5.18
C THR A 91 -15.85 -5.68 -5.59
N ALA A 92 -15.42 -5.61 -6.86
CA ALA A 92 -14.64 -4.49 -7.38
C ALA A 92 -15.44 -3.18 -7.38
N ASP A 93 -16.71 -3.22 -7.78
CA ASP A 93 -17.61 -2.07 -7.78
C ASP A 93 -17.85 -1.56 -6.35
N ILE A 94 -18.14 -2.48 -5.43
CA ILE A 94 -18.39 -2.14 -4.02
C ILE A 94 -17.12 -1.58 -3.37
N LEU A 95 -15.96 -2.15 -3.66
CA LEU A 95 -14.69 -1.62 -3.17
C LEU A 95 -14.37 -0.24 -3.75
N THR A 96 -14.69 -0.01 -5.01
CA THR A 96 -14.54 1.31 -5.65
C THR A 96 -15.37 2.36 -4.91
N GLU A 97 -16.62 2.02 -4.58
CA GLU A 97 -17.51 2.91 -3.84
C GLU A 97 -17.04 3.14 -2.40
N ILE A 98 -16.69 2.07 -1.68
CA ILE A 98 -16.29 2.16 -0.26
C ILE A 98 -14.93 2.87 -0.10
N LEU A 99 -13.96 2.59 -0.96
CA LEU A 99 -12.61 3.16 -0.86
C LEU A 99 -12.52 4.55 -1.50
N GLY A 100 -13.48 4.92 -2.36
CA GLY A 100 -13.51 6.21 -3.07
C GLY A 100 -12.44 6.32 -4.17
N VAL A 101 -11.89 5.19 -4.63
CA VAL A 101 -10.86 5.11 -5.68
C VAL A 101 -11.20 3.97 -6.64
N PRO A 102 -10.89 4.07 -7.94
CA PRO A 102 -11.15 2.99 -8.89
C PRO A 102 -10.44 1.69 -8.52
N VAL A 103 -11.21 0.63 -8.28
CA VAL A 103 -10.70 -0.74 -8.09
C VAL A 103 -11.12 -1.58 -9.29
N PRO A 104 -10.22 -1.83 -10.27
CA PRO A 104 -10.60 -2.59 -11.45
C PRO A 104 -10.81 -4.07 -11.12
N LEU A 105 -11.72 -4.73 -11.85
CA LEU A 105 -11.79 -6.18 -11.89
C LEU A 105 -10.48 -6.70 -12.51
N ASN A 106 -9.74 -7.53 -11.77
CA ASN A 106 -8.47 -8.06 -12.26
C ASN A 106 -8.24 -9.48 -11.73
N ARG A 107 -8.49 -10.46 -12.60
CA ARG A 107 -8.29 -11.89 -12.30
C ARG A 107 -6.85 -12.29 -12.61
N ILE A 108 -5.97 -12.03 -11.66
CA ILE A 108 -4.56 -12.42 -11.74
C ILE A 108 -4.21 -13.41 -10.64
N VAL A 109 -3.22 -14.25 -10.91
CA VAL A 109 -2.49 -14.94 -9.85
C VAL A 109 -1.56 -13.90 -9.23
N PHE A 110 -1.97 -13.33 -8.12
CA PHE A 110 -1.19 -12.33 -7.40
C PHE A 110 -0.20 -13.03 -6.47
N GLU A 111 1.09 -12.81 -6.63
CA GLU A 111 2.14 -13.29 -5.73
C GLU A 111 2.69 -12.09 -4.92
N GLN A 112 2.56 -12.14 -3.60
CA GLN A 112 2.91 -11.01 -2.74
C GLN A 112 4.41 -10.95 -2.52
N GLU A 113 5.02 -9.84 -2.90
CA GLU A 113 6.45 -9.66 -2.77
C GLU A 113 6.88 -9.24 -1.35
N LEU A 114 8.15 -9.47 -1.00
CA LEU A 114 8.71 -9.05 0.28
C LEU A 114 8.53 -7.54 0.50
N GLY A 115 8.02 -7.15 1.67
CA GLY A 115 7.72 -5.77 2.05
C GLY A 115 6.44 -5.18 1.42
N GLN A 116 5.77 -5.90 0.51
CA GLN A 116 4.56 -5.42 -0.12
C GLN A 116 3.39 -5.46 0.85
N LYS A 117 2.55 -4.43 0.78
CA LYS A 117 1.28 -4.34 1.53
C LYS A 117 0.13 -4.77 0.65
N ALA A 118 -0.82 -5.49 1.25
CA ALA A 118 -2.10 -5.83 0.67
C ALA A 118 -3.22 -5.35 1.59
N LEU A 119 -4.13 -4.54 1.05
CA LEU A 119 -5.38 -4.18 1.67
C LEU A 119 -6.39 -5.30 1.37
N VAL A 120 -6.80 -5.99 2.42
CA VAL A 120 -7.70 -7.13 2.36
C VAL A 120 -9.09 -6.69 2.77
N PHE A 121 -10.06 -6.91 1.89
CA PHE A 121 -11.48 -6.85 2.20
C PHE A 121 -11.97 -8.25 2.58
N LYS A 122 -12.46 -8.41 3.80
CA LYS A 122 -12.93 -9.70 4.31
C LYS A 122 -14.38 -9.60 4.77
N LEU A 123 -15.24 -10.43 4.20
CA LEU A 123 -16.59 -10.64 4.70
C LEU A 123 -16.55 -11.38 6.04
N ASN A 124 -17.42 -11.01 6.98
CA ASN A 124 -17.51 -11.62 8.30
C ASN A 124 -18.29 -12.94 8.29
N GLY A 125 -19.03 -13.22 7.22
CA GLY A 125 -19.77 -14.46 7.00
C GLY A 125 -19.46 -15.09 5.64
N ARG A 126 -19.88 -16.34 5.48
CA ARG A 126 -19.72 -17.05 4.20
C ARG A 126 -20.86 -16.65 3.26
N PRO A 127 -20.57 -16.09 2.07
CA PRO A 127 -21.60 -15.87 1.09
C PRO A 127 -22.16 -17.21 0.58
N PRO A 128 -23.41 -17.24 0.09
CA PRO A 128 -23.94 -18.43 -0.58
C PRO A 128 -23.08 -18.79 -1.79
N GLU A 129 -22.80 -20.08 -1.99
CA GLU A 129 -21.96 -20.53 -3.12
C GLU A 129 -22.57 -20.08 -4.46
N GLY A 130 -21.72 -19.54 -5.35
CA GLY A 130 -22.13 -19.09 -6.68
C GLY A 130 -22.96 -17.80 -6.72
N LYS A 131 -23.25 -17.16 -5.57
CA LYS A 131 -24.06 -15.94 -5.53
C LYS A 131 -23.20 -14.68 -5.66
N ILE A 132 -23.57 -13.84 -6.63
CA ILE A 132 -23.08 -12.46 -6.71
C ILE A 132 -23.82 -11.65 -5.64
N LEU A 133 -23.09 -11.15 -4.66
CA LEU A 133 -23.65 -10.33 -3.59
C LEU A 133 -23.86 -8.88 -4.04
N SER A 134 -25.02 -8.33 -3.69
CA SER A 134 -25.29 -6.90 -3.73
C SER A 134 -24.67 -6.17 -2.53
N ARG A 135 -24.58 -4.84 -2.60
CA ARG A 135 -24.09 -4.01 -1.50
C ARG A 135 -24.87 -4.22 -0.20
N ALA A 136 -26.20 -4.24 -0.28
CA ALA A 136 -27.05 -4.41 0.90
C ALA A 136 -26.78 -5.76 1.60
N GLU A 137 -26.53 -6.82 0.83
CA GLU A 137 -26.18 -8.14 1.37
C GLU A 137 -24.79 -8.14 2.01
N ILE A 138 -23.82 -7.44 1.42
CA ILE A 138 -22.49 -7.27 2.02
C ILE A 138 -22.56 -6.50 3.35
N GLU A 139 -23.37 -5.45 3.42
CA GLU A 139 -23.57 -4.68 4.65
C GLU A 139 -24.28 -5.53 5.73
N GLN A 140 -25.26 -6.37 5.35
CA GLN A 140 -25.92 -7.31 6.26
C GLN A 140 -24.98 -8.41 6.79
N ILE A 141 -24.15 -8.98 5.92
CA ILE A 141 -23.13 -9.98 6.31
C ILE A 141 -22.07 -9.32 7.20
N GLY A 142 -21.81 -8.03 6.97
CA GLY A 142 -20.74 -7.28 7.57
C GLY A 142 -19.37 -7.63 6.96
N TYR A 143 -18.47 -6.66 7.01
CA TYR A 143 -17.11 -6.82 6.51
C TYR A 143 -16.11 -6.11 7.43
N LYS A 144 -14.84 -6.42 7.21
CA LYS A 144 -13.72 -5.73 7.83
C LYS A 144 -12.58 -5.56 6.84
N PHE A 145 -11.80 -4.52 7.06
CA PHE A 145 -10.54 -4.30 6.36
C PHE A 145 -9.38 -4.80 7.19
N GLN A 146 -8.42 -5.43 6.53
CA GLN A 146 -7.17 -5.84 7.14
C GLN A 146 -6.00 -5.40 6.27
N LEU A 147 -4.88 -5.07 6.92
CA LEU A 147 -3.62 -4.84 6.26
C LEU A 147 -2.74 -6.08 6.43
N LEU A 148 -2.43 -6.73 5.31
CA LEU A 148 -1.52 -7.86 5.23
C LEU A 148 -0.18 -7.37 4.69
N THR A 149 0.91 -7.59 5.42
CA THR A 149 2.26 -7.22 4.99
C THR A 149 3.15 -8.45 5.04
N ARG A 150 3.91 -8.69 3.97
CA ARG A 150 4.95 -9.72 3.95
C ARG A 150 6.23 -9.14 4.55
N GLU A 151 6.76 -9.76 5.59
CA GLU A 151 7.89 -9.27 6.38
C GLU A 151 9.19 -10.05 6.13
N GLY A 152 9.10 -11.34 5.79
CA GLY A 152 10.23 -12.25 5.58
C GLY A 152 9.93 -13.25 4.47
#